data_AF-D6PKB5-F1
#
_entry.id   AF-D6PKB5-F1
#
_cell.length_a   1.000
_cell.length_b   1.000
_cell.length_c   1.000
_cell.angle_alpha   90.00
_cell.angle_beta   90.00
_cell.angle_gamma   90.00
#
_symmetry.space_group_name_H-M   'P 1'
#
loop_
_entity.id
_entity.type
_entity.pdbx_description
1 polymer ?
#
loop_
_entity_poly.entity_id
_entity_poly.type
_entity_poly.pdbx_seq_one_letter_code
_entity_poly.pdbx_strand_id
1 'polypeptide(L)'
;MMSGFDRYFQIAPCFRDEDSRADRSPGEFYQLDLEMSFVEQEDVFSEIEPVLAGVFEEFTTWSVPQPFPRIPFSEAMLKYGTDKPDLRIAIEICDVSDLFENSEFAIFAKTVADGGWFVHCLAQNVGAERSAIA
;
A
#
# COMPACT_ATOMS: atom_id res chain seq x y z
N MET A 1 0.23 16.01 -23.92
CA MET A 1 -0.58 17.19 -23.56
C MET A 1 -1.11 17.89 -24.81
N MET A 2 -2.36 18.38 -24.76
CA MET A 2 -3.02 18.97 -25.94
C MET A 2 -2.37 20.26 -26.44
N SER A 3 -1.68 21.00 -25.57
CA SER A 3 -0.99 22.26 -25.88
C SER A 3 0.39 22.08 -26.53
N GLY A 4 0.83 20.83 -26.77
CA GLY A 4 2.08 20.53 -27.46
C GLY A 4 3.33 20.49 -26.57
N PHE A 5 3.20 20.73 -25.26
CA PHE A 5 4.29 20.46 -24.31
C PHE A 5 4.44 18.95 -24.10
N ASP A 6 5.68 18.47 -24.19
CA ASP A 6 5.99 17.04 -24.08
C ASP A 6 6.02 16.57 -22.62
N ARG A 7 6.75 17.29 -21.76
CA ARG A 7 6.86 17.04 -20.31
C ARG A 7 6.60 18.34 -19.52
N TYR A 8 5.96 18.21 -18.37
CA TYR A 8 5.57 19.32 -17.51
C TYR A 8 5.70 18.93 -16.04
N PHE A 9 6.08 19.89 -15.19
CA PHE A 9 5.95 19.77 -13.74
C PHE A 9 5.66 21.14 -13.10
N GLN A 10 5.02 21.12 -11.93
CA GLN A 10 4.75 22.32 -11.13
C GLN A 10 4.66 21.97 -9.65
N ILE A 11 5.19 22.82 -8.78
CA ILE A 11 4.86 22.81 -7.34
C ILE A 11 3.66 23.74 -7.15
N ALA A 12 2.46 23.16 -7.12
CA ALA A 12 1.21 23.90 -7.14
C ALA A 12 0.56 23.93 -5.74
N PRO A 13 -0.02 25.08 -5.31
CA PRO A 13 -0.92 25.10 -4.18
C PRO A 13 -2.25 24.46 -4.57
N CYS A 14 -2.73 23.55 -3.72
CA CYS A 14 -3.97 22.82 -3.89
C CYS A 14 -4.86 23.06 -2.68
N PHE A 15 -6.17 23.17 -2.92
CA PHE A 15 -7.15 23.48 -1.89
C PHE A 15 -8.17 22.34 -1.76
N ARG A 16 -8.43 21.89 -0.54
CA ARG A 16 -9.48 20.91 -0.23
C ARG A 16 -10.29 21.39 0.96
N ASP A 17 -11.58 21.61 0.72
CA ASP A 17 -12.56 21.96 1.75
C ASP A 17 -13.14 20.68 2.37
N GLU A 18 -12.29 19.93 3.06
CA GLU A 18 -12.66 18.73 3.79
C GLU A 18 -12.08 18.77 5.21
N ASP A 19 -12.66 17.98 6.12
CA ASP A 19 -12.20 17.90 7.50
C ASP A 19 -10.71 17.53 7.60
N SER A 20 -10.00 18.15 8.53
CA SER A 20 -8.58 17.85 8.73
C SER A 20 -8.37 16.48 9.39
N ARG A 21 -7.19 15.91 9.15
CA ARG A 21 -6.65 14.72 9.82
C ARG A 21 -5.19 14.98 10.16
N ALA A 22 -4.56 14.10 10.94
CA ALA A 22 -3.16 14.25 11.31
C ALA A 22 -2.23 14.37 10.08
N ASP A 23 -2.56 13.71 8.98
CA ASP A 23 -1.86 13.71 7.70
C ASP A 23 -2.52 14.62 6.64
N ARG A 24 -3.50 15.44 7.03
CA ARG A 24 -4.35 16.19 6.10
C ARG A 24 -4.56 17.63 6.57
N SER A 25 -3.76 18.53 5.99
CA SER A 25 -3.82 19.97 6.25
C SER A 25 -5.21 20.53 5.89
N PRO A 26 -5.82 21.37 6.75
CA PRO A 26 -7.07 22.05 6.42
C PRO A 26 -6.82 23.13 5.34
N GLY A 27 -7.68 23.16 4.33
CA GLY A 27 -7.64 24.20 3.31
C GLY A 27 -6.53 23.99 2.31
N GLU A 28 -5.29 24.35 2.62
CA GLU A 28 -4.17 24.41 1.66
C GLU A 28 -3.06 23.39 1.91
N PHE A 29 -2.49 22.88 0.81
CA PHE A 29 -1.28 22.06 0.77
C PHE A 29 -0.62 22.17 -0.61
N TYR A 30 0.64 21.78 -0.74
CA TYR A 30 1.36 21.81 -2.01
C TYR A 30 1.46 20.41 -2.61
N GLN A 31 1.31 20.30 -3.92
CA GLN A 31 1.55 19.08 -4.69
C GLN A 31 2.67 19.31 -5.72
N LEU A 32 3.50 18.29 -5.91
CA LEU A 32 4.34 18.17 -7.10
C LEU A 32 3.47 17.55 -8.20
N ASP A 33 2.95 18.40 -9.06
CA ASP A 33 2.19 18.01 -10.25
C ASP A 33 3.15 17.73 -11.40
N LEU A 34 2.90 16.67 -12.16
CA LEU A 34 3.76 16.23 -13.25
C LEU A 34 2.93 15.56 -14.33
N GLU A 35 3.27 15.81 -15.59
CA GLU A 35 2.55 15.29 -16.74
C GLU A 35 3.54 15.03 -17.90
N MET A 36 3.34 13.92 -18.62
CA MET A 36 4.21 13.51 -19.74
C MET A 36 3.35 13.05 -20.92
N SER A 37 3.83 13.25 -22.15
CA SER A 37 3.12 12.93 -23.39
C SER A 37 3.72 11.70 -24.05
N PHE A 38 2.87 10.87 -24.68
CA PHE A 38 3.31 9.69 -25.46
C PHE A 38 4.15 8.67 -24.65
N VAL A 39 3.89 8.57 -23.35
CA VAL A 39 4.56 7.65 -22.43
C VAL A 39 3.62 6.57 -21.94
N GLU A 40 4.20 5.46 -21.49
CA GLU A 40 3.51 4.41 -20.74
C GLU A 40 3.73 4.57 -19.23
N GLN A 41 3.05 3.75 -18.44
CA GLN A 41 3.14 3.80 -16.97
C GLN A 41 4.57 3.63 -16.44
N GLU A 42 5.35 2.74 -17.06
CA GLU A 42 6.72 2.43 -16.61
C GLU A 42 7.69 3.59 -16.85
N ASP A 43 7.47 4.38 -17.91
CA ASP A 43 8.26 5.57 -18.19
C ASP A 43 8.08 6.62 -17.08
N VAL A 44 6.83 6.82 -16.63
CA VAL A 44 6.50 7.76 -15.55
C VAL A 44 7.14 7.31 -14.23
N PHE A 45 7.06 6.00 -13.94
CA PHE A 45 7.69 5.41 -12.76
C PHE A 45 9.21 5.57 -12.76
N SER A 46 9.84 5.28 -13.89
CA SER A 46 11.28 5.41 -14.08
C SER A 46 11.77 6.86 -13.93
N GLU A 47 10.95 7.84 -14.29
CA GLU A 47 11.29 9.26 -14.14
C GLU A 47 11.14 9.75 -12.69
N ILE A 48 10.14 9.26 -11.94
CA ILE A 48 9.85 9.71 -10.57
C ILE A 48 10.74 9.05 -9.51
N GLU A 49 11.06 7.76 -9.66
CA GLU A 49 11.84 7.02 -8.65
C GLU A 49 13.18 7.69 -8.29
N PRO A 50 14.01 8.14 -9.26
CA PRO A 50 15.27 8.84 -8.95
C PRO A 50 15.06 10.17 -8.23
N VAL A 51 13.96 10.88 -8.53
CA VAL A 51 13.62 12.14 -7.83
C VAL A 51 13.31 11.87 -6.37
N LEU A 52 12.49 10.85 -6.08
CA LEU A 52 12.16 10.47 -4.71
C LEU A 52 13.41 10.02 -3.95
N ALA A 53 14.20 9.12 -4.53
CA ALA A 53 15.42 8.64 -3.90
C ALA A 53 16.45 9.77 -3.66
N GLY A 54 16.65 10.64 -4.65
CA GLY A 54 17.58 11.77 -4.53
C GLY A 54 17.20 12.75 -3.42
N VAL A 55 15.90 12.97 -3.17
CA VAL A 55 15.43 13.78 -2.04
C VAL A 55 15.80 13.11 -0.70
N PHE A 56 15.67 11.79 -0.58
CA PHE A 56 16.08 11.09 0.64
C PHE A 56 17.60 11.11 0.84
N GLU A 57 18.38 10.93 -0.24
CA GLU A 57 19.85 10.96 -0.19
C GLU A 57 20.40 12.34 0.18
N GLU A 58 19.82 13.42 -0.36
CA GLU A 58 20.28 14.78 -0.10
C GLU A 58 19.94 15.25 1.33
N PHE A 59 18.74 14.92 1.81
CA PHE A 59 18.20 15.50 3.05
C PHE A 59 18.18 14.54 4.25
N THR A 60 18.49 13.26 4.07
CA THR A 60 18.47 12.25 5.13
C THR A 60 19.65 11.27 5.02
N THR A 61 19.85 10.43 6.03
CA THR A 61 20.82 9.32 5.99
C THR A 61 20.18 7.98 5.66
N TRP A 62 18.89 7.97 5.32
CA TRP A 62 18.14 6.75 5.05
C TRP A 62 18.30 6.34 3.59
N SER A 63 18.53 5.04 3.36
CA SER A 63 18.46 4.47 2.03
C SER A 63 17.04 4.03 1.69
N VAL A 64 16.63 4.30 0.46
CA VAL A 64 15.33 3.88 -0.08
C VAL A 64 15.59 2.73 -1.07
N PRO A 65 14.80 1.64 -1.06
CA PRO A 65 14.96 0.56 -2.02
C PRO A 65 14.79 1.07 -3.45
N GLN A 66 15.62 0.59 -4.37
CA GLN A 66 15.51 0.85 -5.81
C GLN A 66 15.70 -0.47 -6.58
N PRO A 67 14.81 -0.83 -7.53
CA PRO A 67 13.55 -0.14 -7.84
C PRO A 67 12.53 -0.26 -6.69
N PHE A 68 11.52 0.61 -6.69
CA PHE A 68 10.49 0.58 -5.64
C PHE A 68 9.61 -0.67 -5.81
N PRO A 69 9.27 -1.40 -4.72
CA PRO A 69 8.38 -2.56 -4.82
C PRO A 69 7.04 -2.20 -5.46
N ARG A 70 6.65 -2.94 -6.49
CA ARG A 70 5.36 -2.77 -7.19
C ARG A 70 4.41 -3.87 -6.76
N ILE A 71 3.39 -3.49 -5.99
CA ILE A 71 2.38 -4.43 -5.48
C ILE A 71 1.05 -4.13 -6.20
N PRO A 72 0.49 -5.10 -6.95
CA PRO A 72 -0.84 -4.95 -7.53
C PRO A 72 -1.89 -4.67 -6.45
N PHE A 73 -2.88 -3.83 -6.75
CA PHE A 73 -3.94 -3.49 -5.79
C PHE A 73 -4.66 -4.72 -5.22
N SER A 74 -4.98 -5.71 -6.05
CA SER A 74 -5.61 -6.96 -5.61
C SER A 74 -4.74 -7.72 -4.61
N GLU A 75 -3.43 -7.77 -4.85
CA GLU A 75 -2.47 -8.41 -3.95
C GLU A 75 -2.34 -7.61 -2.64
N ALA A 76 -2.27 -6.28 -2.71
CA ALA A 76 -2.17 -5.43 -1.53
C ALA A 76 -3.39 -5.60 -0.60
N MET A 77 -4.60 -5.65 -1.19
CA MET A 77 -5.83 -5.90 -0.45
C MET A 77 -5.89 -7.30 0.15
N LEU A 78 -5.42 -8.32 -0.58
CA LEU A 78 -5.41 -9.70 -0.09
C LEU A 78 -4.40 -9.90 1.05
N LYS A 79 -3.17 -9.38 0.90
CA LYS A 79 -2.07 -9.62 1.85
C LYS A 79 -2.04 -8.64 3.03
N TYR A 80 -2.48 -7.40 2.83
CA TYR A 80 -2.32 -6.34 3.85
C TYR A 80 -3.63 -5.67 4.23
N GLY A 81 -4.72 -5.90 3.49
CA GLY A 81 -6.03 -5.30 3.78
C GLY A 81 -6.08 -3.79 3.55
N THR A 82 -5.09 -3.23 2.84
CA THR A 82 -4.99 -1.80 2.54
C THR A 82 -4.26 -1.61 1.20
N ASP A 83 -4.64 -0.54 0.51
CA ASP A 83 -4.00 -0.02 -0.71
C ASP A 83 -2.68 0.72 -0.46
N LYS A 84 -2.34 0.99 0.80
CA LYS A 84 -1.09 1.64 1.23
C LYS A 84 -0.36 0.82 2.32
N PRO A 85 0.12 -0.39 2.00
CA PRO A 85 0.68 -1.29 2.98
C PRO A 85 1.97 -0.77 3.62
N ASP A 86 2.11 -0.96 4.93
CA ASP A 86 3.35 -0.70 5.65
C ASP A 86 4.28 -1.91 5.57
N LEU A 87 5.19 -1.92 4.60
CA LEU A 87 6.11 -3.03 4.32
C LEU A 87 7.19 -3.23 5.41
N ARG A 88 7.24 -2.36 6.43
CA ARG A 88 8.12 -2.56 7.59
C ARG A 88 7.56 -3.62 8.54
N ILE A 89 6.26 -3.90 8.45
CA ILE A 89 5.57 -4.90 9.26
C ILE A 89 5.55 -6.22 8.48
N ALA A 90 6.21 -7.26 9.00
CA ALA A 90 6.31 -8.56 8.35
C ALA A 90 5.04 -9.45 8.46
N ILE A 91 3.92 -8.90 8.93
CA ILE A 91 2.69 -9.65 9.15
C ILE A 91 1.83 -9.54 7.89
N GLU A 92 1.45 -10.69 7.33
CA GLU A 92 0.55 -10.79 6.18
C GLU A 92 -0.75 -11.50 6.57
N ILE A 93 -1.82 -11.16 5.85
CA ILE A 93 -3.11 -11.84 5.87
C ILE A 93 -2.96 -13.12 5.05
N CYS A 94 -3.30 -14.25 5.66
CA CYS A 94 -3.25 -15.57 5.03
C CYS A 94 -4.65 -16.15 4.88
N ASP A 95 -4.92 -16.79 3.75
CA ASP A 95 -6.14 -17.59 3.57
C ASP A 95 -6.01 -18.94 4.27
N VAL A 96 -7.00 -19.26 5.11
CA VAL A 96 -7.09 -20.49 5.89
C VAL A 96 -8.44 -21.18 5.69
N SER A 97 -9.19 -20.82 4.65
CA SER A 97 -10.53 -21.36 4.34
C SER A 97 -10.53 -22.89 4.28
N ASP A 98 -9.50 -23.49 3.68
CA ASP A 98 -9.33 -24.94 3.53
C ASP A 98 -9.35 -25.69 4.88
N LEU A 99 -8.90 -25.05 5.97
CA LEU A 99 -8.90 -25.66 7.30
C LEU A 99 -10.31 -25.79 7.89
N PHE A 100 -11.28 -25.03 7.36
CA PHE A 100 -12.61 -24.92 7.91
C PHE A 100 -13.71 -25.58 7.08
N GLU A 101 -13.41 -26.11 5.90
CA GLU A 101 -14.38 -26.79 5.02
C GLU A 101 -15.21 -27.87 5.72
N ASN A 102 -14.58 -28.65 6.61
CA ASN A 102 -15.23 -29.73 7.37
C ASN A 102 -15.17 -29.51 8.89
N SER A 103 -15.05 -28.25 9.32
CA SER A 103 -14.93 -27.93 10.74
C SER A 103 -16.27 -28.08 11.47
N GLU A 104 -16.23 -28.54 12.72
CA GLU A 104 -17.39 -28.54 13.62
C GLU A 104 -17.80 -27.11 14.02
N PHE A 105 -16.94 -26.12 13.77
CA PHE A 105 -17.23 -24.71 14.01
C PHE A 105 -18.16 -24.15 12.91
N ALA A 106 -19.46 -24.29 13.14
CA ALA A 106 -20.52 -24.05 12.17
C ALA A 106 -20.53 -22.67 11.50
N ILE A 107 -19.97 -21.63 12.12
CA ILE A 107 -19.90 -20.29 11.50
C ILE A 107 -18.96 -20.32 10.29
N PHE A 108 -17.72 -20.76 10.47
CA PHE A 108 -16.73 -20.81 9.38
C PHE A 108 -17.04 -21.88 8.34
N ALA A 109 -17.50 -23.06 8.76
CA ALA A 109 -17.87 -24.13 7.82
C ALA A 109 -18.99 -23.68 6.87
N LYS A 110 -20.00 -22.94 7.37
CA LYS A 110 -21.06 -22.37 6.51
C LYS A 110 -20.53 -21.28 5.59
N THR A 111 -19.70 -20.36 6.11
CA THR A 111 -19.11 -19.27 5.32
C THR A 111 -18.32 -19.80 4.12
N VAL A 112 -17.52 -20.85 4.32
CA VAL A 112 -16.75 -21.48 3.24
C VAL A 112 -17.67 -22.24 2.27
N ALA A 113 -18.66 -22.99 2.79
CA ALA A 113 -19.61 -23.75 1.95
C ALA A 113 -20.52 -22.86 1.07
N ASP A 114 -20.87 -21.66 1.54
CA ASP A 114 -21.69 -20.70 0.79
C ASP A 114 -20.91 -20.06 -0.38
N GLY A 115 -19.58 -20.20 -0.42
CA GLY A 115 -18.71 -19.80 -1.54
C GLY A 115 -18.57 -18.30 -1.78
N GLY A 116 -19.21 -17.46 -0.97
CA GLY A 116 -19.20 -16.00 -1.11
C GLY A 116 -18.14 -15.28 -0.28
N TRP A 117 -17.50 -15.96 0.67
CA TRP A 117 -16.62 -15.36 1.68
C TRP A 117 -15.48 -16.30 2.07
N PHE A 118 -14.31 -15.75 2.37
CA PHE A 118 -13.12 -16.48 2.78
C PHE A 118 -12.83 -16.28 4.27
N VAL A 119 -12.17 -17.26 4.88
CA VAL A 119 -11.66 -17.16 6.26
C VAL A 119 -10.18 -16.83 6.19
N HIS A 120 -9.82 -15.62 6.57
CA HIS A 120 -8.43 -15.18 6.63
C HIS A 120 -7.92 -15.03 8.07
N CYS A 121 -6.62 -15.17 8.27
CA CYS A 121 -5.96 -14.97 9.56
C CYS A 121 -4.72 -14.07 9.45
N LEU A 122 -4.34 -13.45 10.56
CA LEU A 122 -3.05 -12.76 10.71
C LEU A 122 -2.15 -13.63 11.58
N ALA A 123 -1.12 -14.22 10.98
CA ALA A 123 -0.16 -15.01 11.72
C ALA A 123 0.92 -14.09 12.31
N GLN A 124 0.82 -13.78 13.61
CA GLN A 124 1.90 -13.13 14.31
C GLN A 124 2.95 -14.19 14.66
N ASN A 125 4.17 -14.07 14.13
CA ASN A 125 5.33 -14.78 14.64
C ASN A 125 5.65 -14.24 16.04
N VAL A 126 4.87 -14.64 17.03
CA VAL A 126 5.32 -14.60 18.42
C VAL A 126 6.43 -15.64 18.44
N GLY A 127 7.69 -15.19 18.48
CA GLY A 127 8.81 -16.09 18.76
C GLY A 127 8.38 -17.02 19.87
N ALA A 128 8.61 -18.33 19.70
CA ALA A 128 8.15 -19.37 20.61
C ALA A 128 8.82 -19.28 21.99
N GLU A 129 8.63 -18.18 22.72
CA GLU A 129 8.64 -18.18 24.17
C GLU A 129 7.17 -18.31 24.59
N ARG A 130 6.75 -19.56 24.73
CA ARG A 130 5.62 -19.88 25.60
C ARG A 130 5.91 -19.21 26.94
N SER A 131 5.21 -18.13 27.26
CA SER A 131 5.13 -17.69 28.65
C SER A 131 4.52 -18.86 29.41
N ALA A 132 5.36 -19.53 30.19
CA ALA A 132 4.91 -20.44 31.23
C ALA A 132 4.14 -19.60 32.24
N ILE A 133 2.85 -19.42 32.00
CA ILE A 133 1.91 -19.00 33.03
C ILE A 133 1.53 -20.28 33.77
N ALA A 134 2.21 -20.48 34.90
CA ALA A 134 1.71 -21.27 36.01
C ALA A 134 0.53 -20.53 36.68
#